data_AF-A0A958B1B2-F1
#
_entry.id   AF-A0A958B1B2-F1
#
_cell.length_a   1.000
_cell.length_b   1.000
_cell.length_c   1.000
_cell.angle_alpha   90.00
_cell.angle_beta   90.00
_cell.angle_gamma   90.00
#
_symmetry.space_group_name_H-M   'P 1'
#
loop_
_entity.id
_entity.type
_entity.pdbx_description
1 polymer ?
#
loop_
_entity_poly.entity_id
_entity_poly.type
_entity_poly.pdbx_seq_one_letter_code
_entity_poly.pdbx_strand_id
1 'polypeptide(L)'
;MSDPQEITSLTLAGLAHRCSEETHLFFRRLEYDPRYCYELFRRAIVDADQDAHACLYRQYLPLVAGWVERHPAFRTTSEDTDYFVNRAFEKLWHAITPVRFTRFDDLKSLLRYLKMCTNSAIVDFNRRSELALIDDGSDSDELRVAPAPGDIEEDTIARVDRSQFWRLIVERLNNDKERAVIYASFVLGMKPAELLESQPQLFDDIKDVYRTKQNVLERLRRDTQLASKLVDAA
;
A
#
# COMPACT_ATOMS: atom_id res chain seq x y z
N MET A 1 3.36 29.81 13.29
CA MET A 1 3.58 28.39 13.61
C MET A 1 2.78 28.10 14.87
N SER A 2 1.72 27.29 14.78
CA SER A 2 0.85 26.97 15.92
C SER A 2 1.58 26.08 16.93
N ASP A 3 1.22 26.20 18.21
CA ASP A 3 1.81 25.47 19.32
C ASP A 3 1.43 23.96 19.23
N PRO A 4 2.37 23.00 19.33
CA PRO A 4 2.06 21.58 19.35
C PRO A 4 0.97 21.17 20.37
N GLN A 5 0.88 21.85 21.52
CA GLN A 5 -0.15 21.59 22.54
C GLN A 5 -1.56 22.04 22.10
N GLU A 6 -1.63 23.04 21.24
CA GLU A 6 -2.88 23.55 20.67
C GLU A 6 -3.49 22.53 19.70
N ILE A 7 -2.67 21.81 18.93
CA ILE A 7 -3.15 20.82 17.96
C ILE A 7 -3.72 19.59 18.65
N THR A 8 -3.04 19.09 19.69
CA THR A 8 -3.49 17.92 20.45
C THR A 8 -4.77 18.17 21.25
N SER A 9 -5.07 19.43 21.61
CA SER A 9 -6.26 19.78 22.40
C SER A 9 -7.49 20.12 21.55
N LEU A 10 -7.35 20.24 20.23
CA LEU A 10 -8.48 20.50 19.33
C LEU A 10 -9.53 19.38 19.39
N THR A 11 -10.80 19.78 19.30
CA THR A 11 -11.90 18.84 19.11
C THR A 11 -11.74 18.13 17.76
N LEU A 12 -12.29 16.92 17.63
CA LEU A 12 -12.23 16.18 16.37
C LEU A 12 -12.84 16.99 15.21
N ALA A 13 -13.96 17.68 15.45
CA ALA A 13 -14.59 18.54 14.46
C ALA A 13 -13.69 19.72 14.04
N GLY A 14 -13.01 20.36 14.99
CA GLY A 14 -12.05 21.42 14.71
C GLY A 14 -10.84 20.92 13.93
N LEU A 15 -10.33 19.74 14.30
CA LEU A 15 -9.20 19.09 13.64
C LEU A 15 -9.54 18.68 12.19
N ALA A 16 -10.72 18.08 11.98
CA ALA A 16 -11.21 17.71 10.65
C ALA A 16 -11.43 18.94 9.77
N HIS A 17 -12.01 20.02 10.33
CA HIS A 17 -12.18 21.28 9.62
C HIS A 17 -10.84 21.87 9.17
N ARG A 18 -9.88 22.02 10.11
CA ARG A 18 -8.54 22.52 9.78
C ARG A 18 -7.83 21.62 8.78
N CYS A 19 -7.84 20.31 8.98
CA CYS A 19 -7.22 19.38 8.04
C CYS A 19 -7.78 19.54 6.61
N SER A 20 -9.11 19.72 6.47
CA SER A 20 -9.73 19.98 5.18
C SER A 20 -9.27 21.30 4.54
N GLU A 21 -9.18 22.38 5.32
CA GLU A 21 -8.68 23.67 4.84
C GLU A 21 -7.22 23.58 4.38
N GLU A 22 -6.35 22.99 5.21
CA GLU A 22 -4.92 22.85 4.89
C GLU A 22 -4.70 21.97 3.66
N THR A 23 -5.52 20.93 3.48
CA THR A 23 -5.49 20.08 2.27
C THR A 23 -5.89 20.88 1.02
N HIS A 24 -6.88 21.75 1.12
CA HIS A 24 -7.28 22.61 0.02
C HIS A 24 -6.21 23.67 -0.31
N LEU A 25 -5.56 24.25 0.71
CA LEU A 25 -4.41 25.16 0.53
C LEU A 25 -3.24 24.46 -0.18
N PHE A 26 -2.94 23.21 0.20
CA PHE A 26 -1.94 22.39 -0.46
C PHE A 26 -2.22 22.21 -1.96
N PHE A 27 -3.46 21.88 -2.34
CA PHE A 27 -3.83 21.74 -3.76
C PHE A 27 -3.74 23.05 -4.54
N ARG A 28 -3.96 24.20 -3.87
CA ARG A 28 -3.78 25.54 -4.44
C ARG A 28 -2.32 26.02 -4.45
N ARG A 29 -1.39 25.22 -3.94
CA ARG A 29 0.05 25.55 -3.80
C ARG A 29 0.29 26.78 -2.92
N LEU A 30 -0.56 26.97 -1.93
CA LEU A 30 -0.40 28.01 -0.91
C LEU A 30 0.33 27.44 0.31
N GLU A 31 0.74 28.32 1.22
CA GLU A 31 1.24 27.89 2.53
C GLU A 31 0.14 27.11 3.27
N TYR A 32 0.53 25.98 3.85
CA TYR A 32 -0.36 25.06 4.53
C TYR A 32 0.38 24.40 5.71
N ASP A 33 -0.36 23.89 6.67
CA ASP A 33 0.15 23.20 7.85
C ASP A 33 -0.26 21.72 7.87
N PRO A 34 0.65 20.77 7.56
CA PRO A 34 0.33 19.35 7.51
C PRO A 34 0.05 18.74 8.90
N ARG A 35 0.38 19.45 9.98
CA ARG A 35 0.30 18.89 11.35
C ARG A 35 -1.14 18.57 11.78
N TYR A 36 -2.13 19.34 11.33
CA TYR A 36 -3.54 19.07 11.64
C TYR A 36 -4.00 17.74 11.04
N CYS A 37 -3.63 17.45 9.79
CA CYS A 37 -3.95 16.18 9.16
C CYS A 37 -3.15 15.02 9.73
N TYR A 38 -1.89 15.24 10.06
CA TYR A 38 -1.06 14.23 10.72
C TYR A 38 -1.64 13.82 12.08
N GLU A 39 -2.08 14.79 12.89
CA GLU A 39 -2.75 14.51 14.16
C GLU A 39 -4.07 13.74 13.96
N LEU A 40 -4.82 14.04 12.89
CA LEU A 40 -6.04 13.29 12.58
C LEU A 40 -5.75 11.81 12.27
N PHE A 41 -4.67 11.53 11.52
CA PHE A 41 -4.16 10.18 11.33
C PHE A 41 -3.71 9.51 12.64
N ARG A 42 -3.03 10.26 13.52
CA ARG A 42 -2.63 9.77 14.84
C ARG A 42 -3.83 9.34 15.66
N ARG A 43 -4.90 10.15 15.73
CA ARG A 43 -6.13 9.78 16.48
C ARG A 43 -6.83 8.57 15.90
N ALA A 44 -6.94 8.50 14.57
CA ALA A 44 -7.52 7.33 13.91
C ALA A 44 -6.73 6.05 14.21
N ILE A 45 -5.39 6.08 14.11
CA ILE A 45 -4.56 4.88 14.19
C ILE A 45 -4.19 4.51 15.63
N VAL A 46 -3.71 5.48 16.41
CA VAL A 46 -3.17 5.26 17.75
C VAL A 46 -4.28 5.16 18.79
N ASP A 47 -5.27 6.06 18.70
CA ASP A 47 -6.38 6.12 19.66
C ASP A 47 -7.57 5.26 19.22
N ALA A 48 -7.49 4.64 18.04
CA ALA A 48 -8.54 3.81 17.42
C ALA A 48 -9.90 4.52 17.31
N ASP A 49 -9.88 5.86 17.14
CA ASP A 49 -11.07 6.71 17.06
C ASP A 49 -11.80 6.53 15.72
N GLN A 50 -12.95 5.85 15.75
CA GLN A 50 -13.76 5.55 14.57
C GLN A 50 -14.28 6.81 13.85
N ASP A 51 -14.57 7.88 14.58
CA ASP A 51 -15.03 9.13 13.97
C ASP A 51 -13.87 9.80 13.23
N ALA A 52 -12.64 9.72 13.76
CA ALA A 52 -11.44 10.17 13.07
C ALA A 52 -11.16 9.38 11.78
N HIS A 53 -11.39 8.05 11.79
CA HIS A 53 -11.34 7.22 10.58
C HIS A 53 -12.32 7.73 9.51
N ALA A 54 -13.59 7.97 9.89
CA ALA A 54 -14.62 8.45 8.98
C ALA A 54 -14.29 9.84 8.39
N CYS A 55 -13.74 10.75 9.21
CA CYS A 55 -13.27 12.05 8.76
C CYS A 55 -12.14 11.92 7.73
N LEU A 56 -11.12 11.10 8.00
CA LEU A 56 -10.00 10.87 7.07
C LEU A 56 -10.46 10.26 5.75
N TYR A 57 -11.33 9.26 5.82
CA TYR A 57 -11.89 8.60 4.64
C TYR A 57 -12.59 9.63 3.75
N ARG A 58 -13.52 10.41 4.31
CA ARG A 58 -14.25 11.45 3.57
C ARG A 58 -13.32 12.49 2.95
N GLN A 59 -12.29 12.89 3.68
CA GLN A 59 -11.39 13.94 3.25
C GLN A 59 -10.44 13.49 2.12
N TYR A 60 -9.88 12.28 2.22
CA TYR A 60 -8.88 11.80 1.28
C TYR A 60 -9.48 10.93 0.16
N LEU A 61 -10.76 10.58 0.21
CA LEU A 61 -11.45 9.85 -0.86
C LEU A 61 -11.23 10.47 -2.24
N PRO A 62 -11.43 11.79 -2.48
CA PRO A 62 -11.22 12.36 -3.81
C PRO A 62 -9.77 12.25 -4.30
N LEU A 63 -8.81 12.32 -3.37
CA LEU A 63 -7.40 12.19 -3.68
C LEU A 63 -7.06 10.74 -4.10
N VAL A 64 -7.54 9.76 -3.34
CA VAL A 64 -7.32 8.34 -3.62
C VAL A 64 -8.04 7.91 -4.90
N ALA A 65 -9.29 8.33 -5.09
CA ALA A 65 -10.04 8.12 -6.33
C ALA A 65 -9.26 8.63 -7.55
N GLY A 66 -8.72 9.85 -7.47
CA GLY A 66 -7.87 10.40 -8.52
C GLY A 66 -6.53 9.67 -8.71
N TRP A 67 -6.06 8.87 -7.76
CA TRP A 67 -4.92 7.96 -7.97
C TRP A 67 -5.33 6.69 -8.71
N VAL A 68 -6.48 6.11 -8.33
CA VAL A 68 -7.05 4.92 -8.98
C VAL A 68 -7.33 5.20 -10.46
N GLU A 69 -8.05 6.28 -10.77
CA GLU A 69 -8.43 6.64 -12.14
C GLU A 69 -7.23 6.90 -13.07
N ARG A 70 -6.10 7.37 -12.51
CA ARG A 70 -4.86 7.60 -13.25
C ARG A 70 -3.99 6.35 -13.38
N HIS A 71 -4.31 5.27 -12.67
CA HIS A 71 -3.51 4.06 -12.71
C HIS A 71 -3.72 3.34 -14.06
N PRO A 72 -2.65 3.02 -14.83
CA PRO A 72 -2.80 2.41 -16.15
C PRO A 72 -3.57 1.08 -16.12
N ALA A 73 -3.31 0.26 -15.10
CA ALA A 73 -3.93 -1.04 -14.93
C ALA A 73 -5.35 -0.99 -14.30
N PHE A 74 -5.89 0.19 -13.99
CA PHE A 74 -7.29 0.32 -13.58
C PHE A 74 -8.23 0.19 -14.78
N ARG A 75 -7.80 0.61 -15.97
CA ARG A 75 -8.64 0.52 -17.19
C ARG A 75 -8.98 -0.91 -17.60
N THR A 76 -8.25 -1.89 -17.08
CA THR A 76 -8.44 -3.31 -17.35
C THR A 76 -9.25 -4.01 -16.26
N THR A 77 -9.61 -3.32 -15.18
CA THR A 77 -10.40 -3.91 -14.09
C THR A 77 -11.89 -3.82 -14.41
N SER A 78 -12.66 -4.80 -13.94
CA SER A 78 -14.13 -4.78 -13.98
C SER A 78 -14.76 -4.02 -12.80
N GLU A 79 -13.98 -3.72 -11.77
CA GLU A 79 -14.42 -3.05 -10.55
C GLU A 79 -14.39 -1.53 -10.67
N ASP A 80 -15.15 -0.86 -9.81
CA ASP A 80 -15.25 0.59 -9.77
C ASP A 80 -14.12 1.25 -8.95
N THR A 81 -14.07 2.58 -9.03
CA THR A 81 -13.09 3.38 -8.29
C THR A 81 -13.25 3.21 -6.78
N ASP A 82 -14.49 3.15 -6.30
CA ASP A 82 -14.83 3.08 -4.87
C ASP A 82 -14.34 1.77 -4.23
N TYR A 83 -14.40 0.66 -4.96
CA TYR A 83 -13.80 -0.61 -4.56
C TYR A 83 -12.31 -0.45 -4.22
N PHE A 84 -11.53 0.14 -5.13
CA PHE A 84 -10.08 0.30 -4.91
C PHE A 84 -9.75 1.34 -3.84
N VAL A 85 -10.56 2.39 -3.70
CA VAL A 85 -10.44 3.36 -2.60
C VAL A 85 -10.62 2.63 -1.26
N ASN A 86 -11.72 1.88 -1.11
CA ASN A 86 -11.98 1.09 0.10
C ASN A 86 -10.83 0.12 0.39
N ARG A 87 -10.38 -0.64 -0.61
CA ARG A 87 -9.24 -1.56 -0.46
C ARG A 87 -7.95 -0.85 -0.04
N ALA A 88 -7.69 0.35 -0.55
CA ALA A 88 -6.50 1.10 -0.18
C ALA A 88 -6.53 1.49 1.31
N PHE A 89 -7.68 1.97 1.80
CA PHE A 89 -7.86 2.34 3.20
C PHE A 89 -7.88 1.11 4.12
N GLU A 90 -8.56 0.02 3.75
CA GLU A 90 -8.48 -1.26 4.48
C GLU A 90 -7.02 -1.70 4.68
N LYS A 91 -6.24 -1.72 3.59
CA LYS A 91 -4.82 -2.08 3.64
C LYS A 91 -4.02 -1.13 4.53
N LEU A 92 -4.30 0.17 4.48
CA LEU A 92 -3.66 1.17 5.35
C LEU A 92 -3.92 0.85 6.83
N TRP A 93 -5.19 0.71 7.20
CA TRP A 93 -5.61 0.50 8.59
C TRP A 93 -5.13 -0.83 9.17
N HIS A 94 -5.10 -1.88 8.36
CA HIS A 94 -4.51 -3.15 8.79
C HIS A 94 -2.99 -3.09 8.91
N ALA A 95 -2.32 -2.29 8.08
CA ALA A 95 -0.87 -2.30 8.02
C ALA A 95 -0.21 -1.36 9.04
N ILE A 96 -0.82 -0.23 9.37
CA ILE A 96 -0.26 0.75 10.30
C ILE A 96 -0.86 0.53 11.69
N THR A 97 -0.16 -0.25 12.50
CA THR A 97 -0.42 -0.37 13.93
C THR A 97 0.09 0.87 14.68
N PRO A 98 -0.35 1.14 15.93
CA PRO A 98 0.19 2.24 16.74
C PRO A 98 1.72 2.22 16.84
N VAL A 99 2.32 1.03 16.97
CA VAL A 99 3.78 0.86 17.00
C VAL A 99 4.43 1.20 15.66
N ARG A 100 3.78 0.86 14.54
CA ARG A 100 4.31 1.18 13.22
C ARG A 100 4.13 2.66 12.88
N PHE A 101 3.11 3.31 13.42
CA PHE A 101 2.84 4.73 13.24
C PHE A 101 4.05 5.59 13.66
N THR A 102 4.79 5.20 14.70
CA THR A 102 5.98 5.94 15.17
C THR A 102 7.14 5.97 14.16
N ARG A 103 7.05 5.21 13.06
CA ARG A 103 8.04 5.23 11.97
C ARG A 103 7.68 6.23 10.87
N PHE A 104 6.52 6.87 10.97
CA PHE A 104 6.08 7.89 10.03
C PHE A 104 6.23 9.24 10.72
N ASP A 105 7.23 10.01 10.32
CA ASP A 105 7.51 11.31 10.98
C ASP A 105 6.60 12.44 10.47
N ASP A 106 5.91 12.24 9.34
CA ASP A 106 5.09 13.27 8.70
C ASP A 106 3.90 12.73 7.88
N LEU A 107 3.00 13.65 7.53
CA LEU A 107 1.83 13.39 6.70
C LEU A 107 2.22 12.90 5.29
N LYS A 108 3.32 13.43 4.72
CA LYS A 108 3.78 13.07 3.38
C LYS A 108 4.08 11.58 3.29
N SER A 109 4.68 11.01 4.34
CA SER A 109 5.04 9.60 4.43
C SER A 109 3.81 8.71 4.59
N LEU A 110 2.80 9.15 5.34
CA LEU A 110 1.50 8.45 5.43
C LEU A 110 0.75 8.46 4.10
N LEU A 111 0.63 9.61 3.43
CA LEU A 111 -0.04 9.70 2.13
C LEU A 111 0.68 8.92 1.04
N ARG A 112 2.02 8.86 1.10
CA ARG A 112 2.82 8.00 0.23
C ARG A 112 2.50 6.52 0.46
N TYR A 113 2.32 6.12 1.72
CA TYR A 113 1.94 4.75 2.06
C TYR A 113 0.52 4.41 1.62
N LEU A 114 -0.43 5.33 1.75
CA LEU A 114 -1.79 5.15 1.24
C LEU A 114 -1.80 5.03 -0.30
N LYS A 115 -1.01 5.84 -1.01
CA LYS A 115 -0.88 5.74 -2.47
C LYS A 115 -0.33 4.39 -2.92
N MET A 116 0.61 3.83 -2.16
CA MET A 116 1.11 2.48 -2.37
C MET A 116 0.05 1.41 -2.09
N CYS A 117 -0.75 1.56 -1.02
CA CYS A 117 -1.88 0.67 -0.77
C CYS A 117 -2.84 0.67 -1.96
N THR A 118 -3.07 1.84 -2.57
CA THR A 118 -3.88 2.01 -3.78
C THR A 118 -3.29 1.25 -4.98
N ASN A 119 -2.02 1.51 -5.32
CA ASN A 119 -1.36 0.83 -6.46
C ASN A 119 -1.32 -0.68 -6.28
N SER A 120 -0.96 -1.15 -5.07
CA SER A 120 -0.90 -2.58 -4.79
C SER A 120 -2.28 -3.23 -4.82
N ALA A 121 -3.35 -2.57 -4.38
CA ALA A 121 -4.71 -3.10 -4.48
C ALA A 121 -5.12 -3.38 -5.94
N ILE A 122 -4.78 -2.48 -6.86
CA ILE A 122 -5.07 -2.64 -8.30
C ILE A 122 -4.24 -3.75 -8.92
N VAL A 123 -2.93 -3.80 -8.62
CA VAL A 123 -2.05 -4.87 -9.13
C VAL A 123 -2.42 -6.25 -8.56
N ASP A 124 -2.76 -6.32 -7.27
CA ASP A 124 -3.22 -7.55 -6.61
C ASP A 124 -4.56 -8.03 -7.19
N PHE A 125 -5.44 -7.12 -7.62
CA PHE A 125 -6.70 -7.46 -8.29
C PHE A 125 -6.45 -8.06 -9.66
N ASN A 126 -5.71 -7.36 -10.54
CA ASN A 126 -5.44 -7.84 -11.89
C ASN A 126 -4.73 -9.20 -11.89
N ARG A 127 -3.78 -9.43 -10.97
CA ARG A 127 -3.12 -10.74 -10.84
C ARG A 127 -4.10 -11.86 -10.51
N ARG A 128 -5.06 -11.60 -9.61
CA ARG A 128 -6.10 -12.59 -9.26
C ARG A 128 -7.07 -12.83 -10.41
N SER A 129 -7.44 -11.77 -11.14
CA SER A 129 -8.29 -11.88 -12.32
C SER A 129 -7.60 -12.64 -13.46
N GLU A 130 -6.31 -12.41 -13.69
CA GLU A 130 -5.51 -13.15 -14.68
C GLU A 130 -5.45 -14.65 -14.32
N LEU A 131 -5.21 -14.98 -13.05
CA LEU A 131 -5.19 -16.37 -12.59
C LEU A 131 -6.57 -17.05 -12.76
N ALA A 132 -7.66 -16.35 -12.42
CA ALA A 132 -9.01 -16.88 -12.60
C ALA A 132 -9.38 -17.15 -14.07
N LEU A 133 -8.87 -16.33 -15.00
CA LEU A 133 -9.08 -16.52 -16.44
C LEU A 133 -8.24 -17.68 -17.02
N ILE A 134 -7.13 -18.05 -16.37
CA ILE A 134 -6.31 -19.20 -16.77
C ILE A 134 -6.97 -20.50 -16.29
N ASP A 135 -7.58 -20.50 -15.11
CA ASP A 135 -8.29 -21.65 -14.52
C ASP A 135 -9.59 -22.00 -15.29
N ASP A 136 -10.34 -20.97 -15.72
CA ASP A 136 -11.58 -21.10 -16.53
C ASP A 136 -11.32 -21.57 -17.98
N GLY A 137 -10.05 -21.70 -18.39
CA GLY A 137 -9.64 -22.24 -19.70
C GLY A 137 -9.58 -23.77 -19.78
N SER A 138 -9.87 -24.48 -18.67
CA SER A 138 -9.96 -25.94 -18.63
C SER A 138 -11.43 -26.39 -18.62
N ASP A 139 -11.99 -26.61 -19.82
CA ASP A 139 -13.38 -27.02 -20.03
C ASP A 139 -13.81 -28.18 -19.10
N SER A 140 -14.72 -27.90 -18.17
CA SER A 140 -15.74 -28.86 -17.73
C SER A 140 -17.03 -28.14 -17.34
N ASP A 141 -17.98 -28.22 -18.25
CA ASP A 141 -19.40 -27.93 -18.08
C ASP A 141 -19.97 -28.83 -16.97
N GLU A 142 -20.20 -28.32 -15.75
CA GLU A 142 -21.26 -28.79 -14.84
C GLU A 142 -21.43 -27.91 -13.57
N LEU A 143 -22.64 -27.35 -13.44
CA LEU A 143 -23.31 -26.80 -12.24
C LEU A 143 -22.68 -25.62 -11.45
N ARG A 144 -23.34 -24.46 -11.59
CA ARG A 144 -23.32 -23.36 -10.61
C ARG A 144 -23.78 -23.87 -9.23
N VAL A 145 -22.86 -24.01 -8.28
CA VAL A 145 -23.16 -24.22 -6.86
C VAL A 145 -22.74 -22.97 -6.08
N ALA A 146 -23.65 -22.44 -5.26
CA ALA A 146 -23.40 -21.31 -4.36
C ALA A 146 -22.22 -21.62 -3.41
N PRO A 147 -21.43 -20.62 -2.97
CA PRO A 147 -20.25 -20.87 -2.16
C PRO A 147 -20.66 -21.50 -0.82
N ALA A 148 -20.18 -22.72 -0.59
CA ALA A 148 -20.31 -23.47 0.66
C ALA A 148 -19.24 -23.00 1.67
N PRO A 149 -19.46 -23.18 2.98
CA PRO A 149 -18.56 -22.69 4.02
C PRO A 149 -17.29 -23.56 4.15
N GLY A 150 -16.44 -23.54 3.11
CA GLY A 150 -15.11 -24.16 3.02
C GLY A 150 -13.98 -23.16 2.69
N ASP A 151 -14.30 -21.94 2.24
CA ASP A 151 -13.33 -20.91 1.79
C ASP A 151 -12.35 -20.41 2.86
N ILE A 152 -12.52 -20.79 4.12
CA ILE A 152 -11.62 -20.38 5.20
C ILE A 152 -10.27 -21.13 5.11
N GLU A 153 -10.26 -22.39 4.65
CA GLU A 153 -9.02 -23.17 4.56
C GLU A 153 -8.18 -22.76 3.35
N GLU A 154 -8.81 -22.49 2.20
CA GLU A 154 -8.10 -22.10 0.98
C GLU A 154 -7.51 -20.69 1.07
N ASP A 155 -8.23 -19.73 1.68
CA ASP A 155 -7.70 -18.39 1.92
C ASP A 155 -6.63 -18.39 3.03
N THR A 156 -6.69 -19.34 3.97
CA THR A 156 -5.62 -19.56 4.95
C THR A 156 -4.39 -20.16 4.30
N ILE A 157 -4.54 -21.17 3.42
CA ILE A 157 -3.43 -21.77 2.66
C ILE A 157 -2.79 -20.74 1.74
N ALA A 158 -3.57 -19.93 1.01
CA ALA A 158 -3.06 -18.87 0.15
C ALA A 158 -2.37 -17.73 0.94
N ARG A 159 -2.84 -17.40 2.16
CA ARG A 159 -2.16 -16.46 3.07
C ARG A 159 -0.87 -17.05 3.65
N VAL A 160 -0.86 -18.33 4.00
CA VAL A 160 0.32 -19.07 4.47
C VAL A 160 1.35 -19.15 3.35
N ASP A 161 0.94 -19.42 2.12
CA ASP A 161 1.84 -19.49 0.96
C ASP A 161 2.44 -18.13 0.60
N ARG A 162 1.64 -17.05 0.60
CA ARG A 162 2.14 -15.67 0.39
C ARG A 162 3.16 -15.24 1.45
N SER A 163 2.94 -15.60 2.72
CA SER A 163 3.86 -15.27 3.81
C SER A 163 5.14 -16.12 3.78
N GLN A 164 5.05 -17.37 3.35
CA GLN A 164 6.20 -18.24 3.10
C GLN A 164 7.01 -17.77 1.89
N PHE A 165 6.36 -17.38 0.80
CA PHE A 165 6.99 -16.83 -0.40
C PHE A 165 7.77 -15.54 -0.09
N TRP A 166 7.16 -14.62 0.67
CA TRP A 166 7.86 -13.42 1.12
C TRP A 166 9.05 -13.73 2.03
N ARG A 167 8.95 -14.75 2.89
CA ARG A 167 10.06 -15.23 3.71
C ARG A 167 11.22 -15.76 2.85
N LEU A 168 10.92 -16.57 1.84
CA LEU A 168 11.91 -17.06 0.88
C LEU A 168 12.60 -15.92 0.13
N ILE A 169 11.85 -14.89 -0.29
CA ILE A 169 12.45 -13.69 -0.90
C ILE A 169 13.42 -13.03 0.08
N VAL A 170 12.99 -12.75 1.32
CA VAL A 170 13.81 -12.06 2.34
C VAL A 170 15.07 -12.84 2.69
N GLU A 171 15.00 -14.17 2.76
CA GLU A 171 16.15 -15.06 3.01
C GLU A 171 17.21 -14.99 1.89
N ARG A 172 16.81 -14.63 0.67
CA ARG A 172 17.72 -14.48 -0.49
C ARG A 172 18.19 -13.04 -0.71
N LEU A 173 17.86 -12.10 0.20
CA LEU A 173 18.36 -10.73 0.19
C LEU A 173 19.59 -10.61 1.10
N ASN A 174 20.72 -10.24 0.51
CA ASN A 174 22.03 -10.34 1.12
C ASN A 174 22.38 -9.16 2.03
N ASN A 175 21.82 -7.97 1.73
CA ASN A 175 22.17 -6.75 2.45
C ASN A 175 20.97 -5.80 2.57
N ASP A 176 21.16 -4.78 3.39
CA ASP A 176 20.10 -3.80 3.65
C ASP A 176 19.76 -2.94 2.42
N LYS A 177 20.72 -2.76 1.49
CA LYS A 177 20.49 -2.15 0.16
C LYS A 177 19.44 -2.92 -0.64
N GLU A 178 19.58 -4.24 -0.73
CA GLU A 178 18.65 -5.12 -1.47
C GLU A 178 17.29 -5.21 -0.78
N ARG A 179 17.27 -5.34 0.55
CA ARG A 179 16.03 -5.32 1.35
C ARG A 179 15.27 -4.02 1.16
N ALA A 180 15.97 -2.89 1.25
CA ALA A 180 15.42 -1.58 1.02
C ALA A 180 14.83 -1.46 -0.39
N VAL A 181 15.55 -1.86 -1.43
CA VAL A 181 15.06 -1.75 -2.82
C VAL A 181 13.84 -2.63 -3.09
N ILE A 182 13.85 -3.88 -2.65
CA ILE A 182 12.75 -4.80 -2.90
C ILE A 182 11.52 -4.41 -2.08
N TYR A 183 11.72 -4.13 -0.79
CA TYR A 183 10.63 -3.64 0.05
C TYR A 183 10.10 -2.32 -0.51
N ALA A 184 10.96 -1.36 -0.83
CA ALA A 184 10.53 -0.07 -1.34
C ALA A 184 9.82 -0.16 -2.70
N SER A 185 10.30 -1.01 -3.60
CA SER A 185 9.71 -1.14 -4.94
C SER A 185 8.40 -1.92 -4.96
N PHE A 186 8.33 -3.03 -4.22
CA PHE A 186 7.23 -4.01 -4.36
C PHE A 186 6.27 -4.00 -3.20
N VAL A 187 6.74 -3.63 -2.00
CA VAL A 187 5.84 -3.38 -0.86
C VAL A 187 5.47 -1.91 -0.83
N LEU A 188 6.44 -1.00 -1.01
CA LEU A 188 6.24 0.44 -0.86
C LEU A 188 5.90 1.21 -2.15
N GLY A 189 5.94 0.57 -3.32
CA GLY A 189 5.64 1.19 -4.61
C GLY A 189 6.46 2.46 -4.92
N MET A 190 7.60 2.64 -4.25
CA MET A 190 8.44 3.83 -4.36
C MET A 190 9.18 3.84 -5.69
N LYS A 191 9.28 5.04 -6.28
CA LYS A 191 10.14 5.26 -7.44
C LYS A 191 11.61 5.25 -6.99
N PRO A 192 12.55 4.86 -7.87
CA PRO A 192 13.98 4.87 -7.54
C PRO A 192 14.50 6.21 -7.02
N ALA A 193 13.97 7.33 -7.52
CA ALA A 193 14.31 8.67 -7.04
C ALA A 193 13.83 8.91 -5.59
N GLU A 194 12.62 8.46 -5.25
CA GLU A 194 12.06 8.61 -3.91
C GLU A 194 12.78 7.71 -2.90
N LEU A 195 13.27 6.54 -3.35
CA LEU A 195 14.08 5.65 -2.52
C LEU A 195 15.42 6.29 -2.18
N LEU A 196 16.10 6.87 -3.18
CA LEU A 196 17.35 7.60 -2.97
C LEU A 196 17.17 8.79 -2.01
N GLU A 197 16.09 9.56 -2.16
CA GLU A 197 15.78 10.68 -1.25
C GLU A 197 15.49 10.21 0.19
N SER A 198 14.82 9.07 0.35
CA SER A 198 14.45 8.55 1.68
C SER A 198 15.61 7.86 2.42
N GLN A 199 16.58 7.32 1.68
CA GLN A 199 17.69 6.53 2.21
C GLN A 199 19.00 6.85 1.48
N PRO A 200 19.46 8.12 1.49
CA PRO A 200 20.66 8.54 0.78
C PRO A 200 21.93 7.86 1.31
N GLN A 201 21.94 7.43 2.58
CA GLN A 201 23.02 6.65 3.18
C GLN A 201 23.15 5.24 2.62
N LEU A 202 22.08 4.72 1.99
CA LEU A 202 22.06 3.39 1.42
C LEU A 202 22.24 3.38 -0.09
N PHE A 203 22.24 4.51 -0.81
CA PHE A 203 22.40 4.50 -2.28
C PHE A 203 23.22 5.69 -2.73
N ASP A 204 24.23 5.43 -3.55
CA ASP A 204 25.16 6.46 -4.01
C ASP A 204 24.51 7.37 -5.07
N ASP A 205 23.68 6.79 -5.94
CA ASP A 205 22.89 7.51 -6.94
C ASP A 205 21.65 6.71 -7.38
N ILE A 206 20.84 7.30 -8.26
CA ILE A 206 19.64 6.66 -8.83
C ILE A 206 19.99 5.40 -9.63
N LYS A 207 21.16 5.36 -10.28
CA LYS A 207 21.58 4.22 -11.10
C LYS A 207 21.91 3.03 -10.20
N ASP A 208 22.45 3.27 -9.01
CA ASP A 208 22.73 2.25 -8.00
C ASP A 208 21.44 1.60 -7.49
N VAL A 209 20.36 2.37 -7.34
CA VAL A 209 19.02 1.83 -7.04
C VAL A 209 18.54 0.90 -8.15
N TYR A 210 18.64 1.32 -9.42
CA TYR A 210 18.25 0.48 -10.56
C TYR A 210 19.10 -0.79 -10.67
N ARG A 211 20.42 -0.66 -10.52
CA ARG A 211 21.36 -1.80 -10.56
C ARG A 211 21.09 -2.79 -9.44
N THR A 212 20.88 -2.30 -8.22
CA THR A 212 20.54 -3.15 -7.07
C THR A 212 19.23 -3.89 -7.32
N LYS A 213 18.21 -3.20 -7.84
CA LYS A 213 16.92 -3.81 -8.19
C LYS A 213 17.09 -4.91 -9.24
N GLN A 214 17.81 -4.62 -10.32
CA GLN A 214 18.03 -5.55 -11.42
C GLN A 214 18.79 -6.79 -10.95
N ASN A 215 19.89 -6.60 -10.22
CA ASN A 215 20.73 -7.70 -9.72
C ASN A 215 19.93 -8.65 -8.80
N VAL A 216 19.08 -8.10 -7.94
CA VAL A 216 18.23 -8.91 -7.07
C VAL A 216 17.20 -9.68 -7.89
N LEU A 217 16.50 -9.02 -8.82
CA LEU A 217 15.48 -9.68 -9.65
C LEU A 217 16.07 -10.78 -10.54
N GLU A 218 17.23 -10.54 -11.15
CA GLU A 218 17.93 -11.56 -11.94
C GLU A 218 18.35 -12.76 -11.07
N ARG A 219 18.78 -12.51 -9.83
CA ARG A 219 19.15 -13.58 -8.89
C ARG A 219 17.93 -14.38 -8.44
N LEU A 220 16.84 -13.72 -8.05
CA LEU A 220 15.59 -14.37 -7.64
C LEU A 220 14.99 -15.17 -8.81
N ARG A 221 15.13 -14.70 -10.06
CA ARG A 221 14.67 -15.43 -11.25
C ARG A 221 15.45 -16.73 -11.52
N ARG A 222 16.72 -16.79 -11.12
CA ARG A 222 17.57 -17.99 -11.27
C ARG A 222 17.41 -18.99 -10.12
N ASP A 223 16.65 -18.63 -9.08
CA ASP A 223 16.42 -19.47 -7.93
C ASP A 223 15.32 -20.50 -8.22
N THR A 224 15.74 -21.77 -8.38
CA THR A 224 14.86 -22.87 -8.75
C THR A 224 13.78 -23.16 -7.71
N GLN A 225 14.03 -22.86 -6.43
CA GLN A 225 13.03 -23.03 -5.36
C GLN A 225 11.95 -21.95 -5.39
N LEU A 226 12.32 -20.71 -5.73
CA LEU A 226 11.34 -19.64 -5.96
C LEU A 226 10.58 -19.87 -7.27
N ALA A 227 11.27 -20.34 -8.32
CA ALA A 227 10.65 -20.67 -9.59
C ALA A 227 9.65 -21.83 -9.47
N SER A 228 9.95 -22.88 -8.71
CA SER A 228 9.01 -23.97 -8.48
C SER A 228 7.77 -23.50 -7.73
N LYS A 229 7.92 -22.63 -6.73
CA LYS A 229 6.79 -22.03 -6.00
C LYS A 229 5.93 -21.09 -6.84
N LEU A 230 6.46 -20.51 -7.91
CA LEU A 230 5.69 -19.73 -8.88
C LEU A 230 4.93 -20.61 -9.88
N VAL A 231 5.40 -21.84 -10.11
CA VAL A 231 4.75 -22.83 -10.99
C VAL A 231 3.73 -23.67 -10.23
N ASP A 232 3.99 -23.98 -8.95
CA ASP A 232 3.04 -24.68 -8.06
C ASP A 232 1.86 -23.77 -7.63
N ALA A 233 1.98 -22.46 -7.86
CA ALA A 233 0.96 -21.44 -7.57
C ALA A 233 0.25 -20.91 -8.85
N ALA A 234 0.53 -21.52 -10.01
CA ALA A 234 -0.06 -21.23 -11.32
C ALA A 234 -0.85 -22.45 -11.80
#